data_AF-A0A8H6YMZ0-F1
#
_entry.id   AF-A0A8H6YMZ0-F1
#
_cell.length_a   1.000
_cell.length_b   1.000
_cell.length_c   1.000
_cell.angle_alpha   90.00
_cell.angle_beta   90.00
_cell.angle_gamma   90.00
#
_symmetry.space_group_name_H-M   'P 1'
#
loop_
_entity.id
_entity.type
_entity.pdbx_description
1 polymer ?
#
loop_
_entity_poly.entity_id
_entity_poly.type
_entity_poly.pdbx_seq_one_letter_code
_entity_poly.pdbx_strand_id
1 'polypeptide(L)'
;MIKAERDERMDITHALTPVKQYMAGFTRPTDLRSSNWFPGGAYVSRGKVYESPVEEAYQSHTVFLLESRYNIRYGPGRVEAPDYLYGVCREEDFPAVLKAYNSPKAPRSVLETMDNARWPQGPQRNPHARQRWWANQADLEDTLRELGLTAAPPDPDHPGDEEDMEDKPPKPQKLRRATNVKSRPSIPHEPPDNNASIQSAVRTFHSSSILPAVPPVLGSSSAGYKRGFHTTTLMRAAEAEWDFERARAQDPAGEWIPRSQYMRSLETIPFWRPLISLTVSTRPIALTLVRLSRGLSTGRPFHADIDNHDKKCRYSFVHRMRTMRLQRIHKLAVDMAEVLAGMRGGVVGIRFEADSLGRGIGGEGLADPIPWGKRVIRVGVARWYRLASELKELFHAKAEEIPAANPFEIYTLDDFGHRISDETGEIVAWNQHLETRVDRLKREPWYAEYLALCRADKLLLRHVSARATSLAKQSTKGRSRTVMAKPERPKVAQAAAVKEEGDEEIDAELRLDDDEDMDGADTNAPETSFPRQ
;
A
#
# COMPACT_ATOMS: atom_id res chain seq x y z
N MET A 1 -12.82 4.03 11.79
CA MET A 1 -12.43 2.61 11.62
C MET A 1 -12.41 1.98 13.00
N ILE A 2 -13.13 0.87 13.18
CA ILE A 2 -13.22 0.16 14.45
C ILE A 2 -11.84 -0.37 14.85
N LYS A 3 -11.55 -0.40 16.15
CA LYS A 3 -10.22 -0.77 16.66
C LYS A 3 -9.74 -2.13 16.15
N ALA A 4 -10.64 -3.12 16.06
CA ALA A 4 -10.33 -4.46 15.60
C ALA A 4 -9.80 -4.49 14.15
N GLU A 5 -10.45 -3.79 13.21
CA GLU A 5 -9.96 -3.68 11.82
C GLU A 5 -8.60 -2.97 11.74
N ARG A 6 -8.35 -1.99 12.61
CA ARG A 6 -7.07 -1.30 12.67
C ARG A 6 -5.96 -2.25 13.11
N ASP A 7 -6.19 -3.08 14.11
CA ASP A 7 -5.21 -4.03 14.63
C ASP A 7 -4.91 -5.11 13.57
N GLU A 8 -5.93 -5.67 12.91
CA GLU A 8 -5.74 -6.61 11.79
C GLU A 8 -4.90 -6.01 10.66
N ARG A 9 -5.22 -4.78 10.24
CA ARG A 9 -4.46 -4.08 9.20
C ARG A 9 -3.00 -3.93 9.58
N MET A 10 -2.69 -3.69 10.86
CA MET A 10 -1.31 -3.59 11.34
C MET A 10 -0.61 -4.95 11.28
N ASP A 11 -1.27 -6.03 11.68
CA ASP A 11 -0.72 -7.38 11.63
C ASP A 11 -0.47 -7.82 10.17
N ILE A 12 -1.41 -7.57 9.25
CA ILE A 12 -1.22 -7.80 7.81
C ILE A 12 -0.05 -6.95 7.28
N THR A 13 0.06 -5.69 7.71
CA THR A 13 1.17 -4.81 7.31
C THR A 13 2.50 -5.39 7.76
N HIS A 14 2.59 -5.92 8.99
CA HIS A 14 3.80 -6.56 9.49
C HIS A 14 4.14 -7.83 8.70
N ALA A 15 3.15 -8.66 8.37
CA ALA A 15 3.36 -9.87 7.57
C ALA A 15 3.91 -9.59 6.15
N LEU A 16 3.50 -8.47 5.55
CA LEU A 16 3.99 -8.02 4.23
C LEU A 16 5.29 -7.22 4.29
N THR A 17 5.68 -6.70 5.46
CA THR A 17 6.90 -5.90 5.59
C THR A 17 8.06 -6.85 5.80
N PRO A 18 9.14 -6.78 5.00
CA PRO A 18 10.31 -7.61 5.23
C PRO A 18 10.86 -7.36 6.64
N VAL A 19 11.19 -8.44 7.34
CA VAL A 19 11.71 -8.37 8.70
C VAL A 19 13.04 -7.62 8.66
N LYS A 20 13.20 -6.62 9.54
CA LYS A 20 14.48 -5.93 9.69
C LYS A 20 15.50 -6.92 10.22
N GLN A 21 16.55 -7.18 9.44
CA GLN A 21 17.71 -7.92 9.91
C GLN A 21 18.53 -7.00 10.82
N TYR A 22 18.75 -7.43 12.05
CA TYR A 22 19.67 -6.76 12.96
C TYR A 22 21.09 -7.30 12.74
N MET A 23 22.11 -6.60 13.25
CA MET A 23 23.51 -7.05 13.16
C MET A 23 23.63 -8.51 13.60
N ALA A 24 24.40 -9.30 12.85
CA ALA A 24 24.58 -10.75 13.00
C ALA A 24 23.39 -11.64 12.55
N GLY A 25 22.43 -11.13 11.77
CA GLY A 25 21.41 -11.97 11.13
C GLY A 25 20.26 -12.39 12.05
N PHE A 26 20.27 -11.96 13.31
CA PHE A 26 19.15 -12.17 14.23
C PHE A 26 17.98 -11.25 13.87
N THR A 27 16.77 -11.80 13.96
CA THR A 27 15.51 -11.06 13.80
C THR A 27 14.86 -10.90 15.17
N ARG A 28 14.39 -9.69 15.49
CA ARG A 28 13.57 -9.49 16.69
C ARG A 28 12.17 -10.04 16.43
N PRO A 29 11.62 -10.90 17.31
CA PRO A 29 10.22 -11.31 17.23
C PRO A 29 9.32 -10.07 17.17
N THR A 30 8.37 -10.06 16.24
CA THR A 30 7.42 -8.97 16.13
C THR A 30 6.18 -9.32 16.95
N ASP A 31 5.83 -8.46 17.91
CA ASP A 31 4.61 -8.64 18.67
C ASP A 31 3.39 -8.52 17.75
N LEU A 32 2.56 -9.56 17.73
CA LEU A 32 1.30 -9.58 17.03
C LEU A 32 0.28 -8.76 17.83
N ARG A 33 -0.42 -7.82 17.20
CA ARG A 33 -1.40 -7.01 17.94
C ARG A 33 -2.63 -7.81 18.31
N SER A 34 -3.03 -8.75 17.46
CA SER A 34 -4.07 -9.73 17.72
C SER A 34 -3.83 -10.53 19.01
N SER A 35 -2.57 -10.77 19.41
CA SER A 35 -2.28 -11.52 20.64
C SER A 35 -2.73 -10.82 21.91
N ASN A 36 -2.90 -9.49 21.89
CA ASN A 36 -3.44 -8.74 23.03
C ASN A 36 -4.88 -9.14 23.38
N TRP A 37 -5.61 -9.71 22.42
CA TRP A 37 -7.00 -10.15 22.57
C TRP A 37 -7.13 -11.66 22.89
N PHE A 38 -6.03 -12.42 22.86
CA PHE A 38 -6.04 -13.85 23.23
C PHE A 38 -6.29 -14.01 24.74
N PRO A 39 -6.74 -15.20 25.21
CA PRO A 39 -6.86 -15.48 26.63
C PRO A 39 -5.53 -15.19 27.37
N GLY A 40 -5.58 -14.34 28.40
CA GLY A 40 -4.38 -13.86 29.12
C GLY A 40 -3.67 -12.65 28.49
N GLY A 41 -4.11 -12.20 27.31
CA GLY A 41 -3.55 -11.05 26.62
C GLY A 41 -3.74 -9.72 27.37
N ALA A 42 -2.93 -8.72 27.01
CA ALA A 42 -2.88 -7.43 27.71
C ALA A 42 -4.21 -6.64 27.67
N TYR A 43 -5.07 -6.86 26.68
CA TYR A 43 -6.37 -6.19 26.62
C TYR A 43 -7.44 -6.91 27.43
N VAL A 44 -7.41 -8.24 27.44
CA VAL A 44 -8.31 -9.06 28.27
C VAL A 44 -8.04 -8.82 29.75
N SER A 45 -6.76 -8.84 30.17
CA SER A 45 -6.35 -8.55 31.55
C SER A 45 -6.73 -7.15 32.03
N ARG A 46 -6.76 -6.16 31.12
CA ARG A 46 -7.19 -4.78 31.40
C ARG A 46 -8.70 -4.55 31.29
N GLY A 47 -9.49 -5.61 31.10
CA GLY A 47 -10.94 -5.51 30.94
C GLY A 47 -11.39 -4.67 29.74
N LYS A 48 -10.56 -4.54 28.70
CA LYS A 48 -10.95 -3.79 27.51
C LYS A 48 -12.01 -4.57 26.73
N VAL A 49 -13.11 -3.90 26.42
CA VAL A 49 -14.20 -4.48 25.63
C VAL A 49 -13.76 -4.60 24.18
N TYR A 50 -14.01 -5.77 23.59
CA TYR A 50 -13.77 -6.01 22.17
C TYR A 50 -14.91 -5.41 21.34
N GLU A 51 -14.57 -4.52 20.41
CA GLU A 51 -15.52 -3.96 19.46
C GLU A 51 -15.55 -4.84 18.20
N SER A 52 -16.69 -5.50 17.97
CA SER A 52 -16.89 -6.29 16.76
C SER A 52 -16.80 -5.38 15.51
N PRO A 53 -16.05 -5.79 14.47
CA PRO A 53 -15.94 -5.04 13.23
C PRO A 53 -17.27 -5.04 12.45
N VAL A 54 -17.42 -4.12 11.51
CA VAL A 54 -18.63 -4.06 10.66
C VAL A 54 -18.62 -5.22 9.67
N GLU A 55 -19.76 -5.91 9.48
CA GLU A 55 -19.89 -7.01 8.51
C GLU A 55 -19.46 -6.61 7.09
N GLU A 56 -19.77 -5.38 6.69
CA GLU A 56 -19.36 -4.79 5.42
C GLU A 56 -17.85 -4.82 5.21
N ALA A 57 -17.03 -4.81 6.27
CA ALA A 57 -15.57 -4.88 6.17
C ALA A 57 -15.07 -6.24 5.67
N TYR A 58 -15.90 -7.28 5.69
CA TYR A 58 -15.56 -8.65 5.26
C TYR A 58 -16.22 -9.05 3.93
N GLN A 59 -16.76 -8.06 3.22
CA GLN A 59 -17.13 -8.19 1.81
C GLN A 59 -15.89 -7.97 0.92
N SER A 60 -15.97 -8.39 -0.33
CA SER A 60 -14.92 -8.16 -1.30
C SER A 60 -14.68 -6.67 -1.54
N HIS A 61 -13.42 -6.26 -1.50
CA HIS A 61 -13.00 -4.88 -1.75
C HIS A 61 -12.00 -4.81 -2.90
N THR A 62 -12.13 -3.79 -3.73
CA THR A 62 -11.24 -3.52 -4.86
C THR A 62 -10.31 -2.36 -4.51
N VAL A 63 -9.01 -2.65 -4.54
CA VAL A 63 -7.93 -1.68 -4.58
C VAL A 63 -7.68 -1.31 -6.03
N PHE A 64 -7.53 -0.03 -6.34
CA PHE A 64 -7.30 0.39 -7.72
C PHE A 64 -6.22 1.48 -7.81
N LEU A 65 -5.51 1.45 -8.93
CA LEU A 65 -4.62 2.51 -9.38
C LEU A 65 -5.22 3.11 -10.65
N LEU A 66 -5.60 4.39 -10.57
CA LEU A 66 -6.05 5.16 -11.72
C LEU A 66 -4.89 5.97 -12.28
N GLU A 67 -4.90 6.17 -13.59
CA GLU A 67 -4.02 7.07 -14.30
C GLU A 67 -4.86 8.11 -15.04
N SER A 68 -4.43 9.37 -15.03
CA SER A 68 -5.05 10.40 -15.86
C SER A 68 -4.75 10.13 -17.34
N ARG A 69 -5.77 10.28 -18.20
CA ARG A 69 -5.63 10.10 -19.65
C ARG A 69 -4.67 11.11 -20.27
N TYR A 70 -4.63 12.32 -19.70
CA TYR A 70 -3.82 13.43 -20.19
C TYR A 70 -2.77 13.84 -19.16
N ASN A 71 -1.69 14.47 -19.65
CA ASN A 71 -0.62 15.00 -18.80
C ASN A 71 -1.09 16.23 -18.03
N ILE A 72 -0.67 16.35 -16.78
CA ILE A 72 -1.05 17.43 -15.87
C ILE A 72 0.06 18.49 -15.81
N ARG A 73 -0.35 19.76 -15.77
CA ARG A 73 0.54 20.90 -15.53
C ARG A 73 0.72 21.08 -14.01
N TYR A 74 1.94 20.86 -13.52
CA TYR A 74 2.25 20.97 -12.08
C TYR A 74 2.92 22.30 -11.67
N GLY A 75 3.05 23.26 -12.60
CA GLY A 75 3.80 24.50 -12.43
C GLY A 75 5.15 24.51 -13.15
N PRO A 76 5.84 25.67 -13.21
CA PRO A 76 7.12 25.83 -13.88
C PRO A 76 8.20 24.94 -13.23
N GLY A 77 9.11 24.44 -14.05
CA GLY A 77 10.20 23.55 -13.62
C GLY A 77 9.79 22.10 -13.34
N ARG A 78 8.49 21.76 -13.34
CA ARG A 78 8.02 20.38 -13.22
C ARG A 78 7.65 19.82 -14.59
N VAL A 79 8.06 18.58 -14.82
CA VAL A 79 7.72 17.85 -16.04
C VAL A 79 6.23 17.52 -16.04
N GLU A 80 5.57 17.81 -17.14
CA GLU A 80 4.17 17.42 -17.36
C GLU A 80 4.07 15.91 -17.53
N ALA A 81 3.32 15.28 -16.65
CA ALA A 81 3.17 13.84 -16.58
C ALA A 81 1.71 13.48 -16.22
N PRO A 82 1.26 12.25 -16.51
CA PRO A 82 0.01 11.76 -15.96
C PRO A 82 0.05 11.77 -14.43
N ASP A 83 -1.09 12.01 -13.81
CA ASP A 83 -1.28 11.85 -12.38
C ASP A 83 -1.80 10.45 -12.05
N TYR A 84 -1.58 10.02 -10.81
CA TYR A 84 -1.91 8.68 -10.33
C TYR A 84 -2.72 8.75 -9.05
N LEU A 85 -3.86 8.08 -9.04
CA LEU A 85 -4.76 8.02 -7.87
C LEU A 85 -4.87 6.60 -7.36
N TYR A 86 -4.77 6.44 -6.04
CA TYR A 86 -4.97 5.15 -5.35
C TYR A 86 -6.25 5.22 -4.53
N GLY A 87 -7.09 4.20 -4.65
CA GLY A 87 -8.33 4.12 -3.88
C GLY A 87 -8.69 2.69 -3.50
N VAL A 88 -9.71 2.61 -2.64
CA VAL A 88 -10.36 1.37 -2.21
C VAL A 88 -11.87 1.61 -2.23
N CYS A 89 -12.62 0.65 -2.74
CA CYS A 89 -14.08 0.59 -2.68
C CYS A 89 -14.53 -0.86 -2.50
N ARG A 90 -15.83 -1.08 -2.33
CA ARG A 90 -16.39 -2.42 -2.48
C ARG A 90 -16.25 -2.87 -3.93
N GLU A 91 -16.23 -4.19 -4.13
CA GLU A 91 -16.11 -4.78 -5.47
C GLU A 91 -17.22 -4.29 -6.42
N GLU A 92 -18.48 -4.29 -5.95
CA GLU A 92 -19.66 -3.88 -6.72
C GLU A 92 -19.71 -2.38 -7.05
N ASP A 93 -19.12 -1.54 -6.20
CA ASP A 93 -19.15 -0.09 -6.34
C ASP A 93 -18.09 0.43 -7.34
N PHE A 94 -17.16 -0.41 -7.78
CA PHE A 94 -15.99 0.05 -8.52
C PHE A 94 -16.31 0.87 -9.79
N PRO A 95 -17.22 0.43 -10.69
CA PRO A 95 -17.60 1.25 -11.86
C PRO A 95 -18.29 2.55 -11.46
N ALA A 96 -19.14 2.54 -10.43
CA ALA A 96 -19.84 3.73 -9.96
C ALA A 96 -18.88 4.75 -9.34
N VAL A 97 -17.88 4.28 -8.59
CA VAL A 97 -16.79 5.09 -8.03
C VAL A 97 -15.97 5.74 -9.16
N LEU A 98 -15.62 4.98 -10.20
CA LEU A 98 -14.88 5.54 -11.33
C LEU A 98 -15.71 6.57 -12.11
N LYS A 99 -17.02 6.32 -12.28
CA LYS A 99 -17.96 7.31 -12.84
C LYS A 99 -18.00 8.58 -11.98
N ALA A 100 -17.97 8.46 -10.66
CA ALA A 100 -17.94 9.60 -9.75
C ALA A 100 -16.64 10.43 -9.89
N TYR A 101 -15.47 9.78 -10.04
CA TYR A 101 -14.20 10.45 -10.33
C TYR A 101 -14.18 11.19 -11.67
N ASN A 102 -15.01 10.77 -12.63
CA ASN A 102 -15.18 11.39 -13.95
C ASN A 102 -16.46 12.23 -14.04
N SER A 103 -16.87 12.87 -12.94
CA SER A 103 -18.10 13.66 -12.89
C SER A 103 -17.87 15.05 -12.28
N PRO A 104 -18.82 16.00 -12.44
CA PRO A 104 -18.78 17.29 -11.76
C PRO A 104 -18.79 17.18 -10.23
N LYS A 105 -19.16 16.02 -9.68
CA LYS A 105 -19.21 15.74 -8.24
C LYS A 105 -17.92 15.11 -7.71
N ALA A 106 -16.88 14.99 -8.54
CA ALA A 106 -15.60 14.47 -8.11
C ALA A 106 -15.00 15.33 -6.97
N PRO A 107 -14.12 14.75 -6.12
CA PRO A 107 -13.43 15.52 -5.09
C PRO A 107 -12.71 16.75 -5.67
N ARG A 108 -12.63 17.84 -4.89
CA ARG A 108 -12.03 19.09 -5.35
C ARG A 108 -10.61 18.90 -5.91
N SER A 109 -9.76 18.13 -5.24
CA SER A 109 -8.40 17.84 -5.70
C SER A 109 -8.38 17.13 -7.06
N VAL A 110 -9.37 16.28 -7.32
CA VAL A 110 -9.51 15.56 -8.59
C VAL A 110 -9.94 16.51 -9.71
N LEU A 111 -10.90 17.39 -9.42
CA LEU A 111 -11.34 18.42 -10.37
C LEU A 111 -10.22 19.40 -10.70
N GLU A 112 -9.40 19.78 -9.72
CA GLU A 112 -8.21 20.62 -9.95
C GLU A 112 -7.19 19.93 -10.86
N THR A 113 -6.95 18.62 -10.68
CA THR A 113 -6.12 17.85 -11.61
C THR A 113 -6.69 17.86 -13.03
N MET A 114 -8.01 17.73 -13.19
CA MET A 114 -8.67 17.78 -14.50
C MET A 114 -8.60 19.16 -15.15
N ASP A 115 -8.78 20.23 -14.38
CA ASP A 115 -8.63 21.62 -14.84
C ASP A 115 -7.19 21.90 -15.31
N ASN A 116 -6.20 21.24 -14.70
CA ASN A 116 -4.77 21.39 -15.00
C ASN A 116 -4.27 20.48 -16.12
N ALA A 117 -5.13 19.66 -16.70
CA ALA A 117 -4.74 18.72 -17.73
C ALA A 117 -4.56 19.37 -19.10
N ARG A 118 -3.65 18.81 -19.92
CA ARG A 118 -3.55 19.13 -21.35
C ARG A 118 -4.58 18.34 -22.15
N TRP A 119 -5.79 18.88 -22.20
CA TRP A 119 -6.88 18.36 -22.99
C TRP A 119 -6.60 18.46 -24.51
N PRO A 120 -7.08 17.51 -25.34
CA PRO A 120 -6.85 17.49 -26.78
C PRO A 120 -7.39 18.73 -27.51
N GLN A 121 -8.51 19.29 -27.05
CA GLN A 121 -9.18 20.42 -27.69
C GLN A 121 -8.46 21.76 -27.43
N GLY A 122 -7.45 21.78 -26.57
CA GLY A 122 -6.71 22.98 -26.19
C GLY A 122 -5.43 23.14 -27.01
N PRO A 123 -4.75 24.28 -26.87
CA PRO A 123 -3.49 24.54 -27.55
C PRO A 123 -2.46 23.48 -27.17
N GLN A 124 -2.05 22.72 -28.18
CA GLN A 124 -0.97 21.76 -28.05
C GLN A 124 0.34 22.52 -28.04
N ARG A 125 1.23 22.18 -27.11
CA ARG A 125 2.57 22.76 -27.09
C ARG A 125 3.29 22.28 -28.34
N ASN A 126 3.81 23.20 -29.15
CA ASN A 126 4.70 22.84 -30.24
C ASN A 126 5.89 22.04 -29.65
N PRO A 127 6.06 20.75 -29.98
CA PRO A 127 7.14 19.94 -29.41
C PRO A 127 8.52 20.50 -29.83
N HIS A 128 8.55 21.25 -30.92
CA HIS A 128 9.72 21.94 -31.46
C HIS A 128 9.91 23.36 -30.96
N ALA A 129 9.00 23.89 -30.12
CA ALA A 129 9.23 25.16 -29.47
C ALA A 129 10.41 24.97 -28.52
N ARG A 130 11.62 25.30 -29.02
CA ARG A 130 12.85 25.32 -28.22
C ARG A 130 12.53 26.14 -27.00
N GLN A 131 12.72 25.54 -25.83
CA GLN A 131 12.71 26.28 -24.59
C GLN A 131 13.82 27.32 -24.74
N ARG A 132 13.43 28.57 -24.95
CA ARG A 132 14.37 29.68 -25.02
C ARG A 132 14.81 29.91 -23.58
N TRP A 133 16.05 29.57 -23.28
CA TRP A 133 16.61 29.69 -21.91
C TRP A 133 16.92 31.14 -21.54
N TRP A 134 16.84 32.04 -22.53
CA TRP A 134 17.14 33.46 -22.45
C TRP A 134 15.90 34.28 -22.78
N ALA A 135 15.65 35.38 -22.06
CA ALA A 135 14.50 36.23 -22.33
C ALA A 135 14.69 37.04 -23.61
N ASN A 136 15.93 37.46 -23.88
CA ASN A 136 16.32 38.20 -25.07
C ASN A 136 17.72 37.74 -25.55
N GLN A 137 18.19 38.31 -26.66
CA GLN A 137 19.51 37.94 -27.21
C GLN A 137 20.67 38.37 -26.30
N ALA A 138 20.50 39.46 -25.55
CA ALA A 138 21.51 39.98 -24.62
C ALA A 138 21.76 39.02 -23.45
N ASP A 139 20.72 38.44 -22.85
CA ASP A 139 20.84 37.44 -21.78
C ASP A 139 21.63 36.20 -22.26
N LEU A 140 21.42 35.80 -23.52
CA LEU A 140 22.20 34.70 -24.12
C LEU A 140 23.68 35.07 -24.22
N GLU A 141 23.98 36.27 -24.73
CA GLU A 141 25.35 36.76 -24.86
C GLU A 141 26.04 36.88 -23.51
N ASP A 142 25.36 37.40 -22.48
CA ASP A 142 25.90 37.50 -21.13
C ASP A 142 26.12 36.11 -20.50
N THR A 143 25.19 35.16 -20.68
CA THR A 143 25.37 33.79 -20.18
C THR A 143 26.51 33.08 -20.91
N LEU A 144 26.65 33.29 -22.22
CA LEU A 144 27.76 32.74 -23.00
C LEU A 144 29.10 33.39 -22.64
N ARG A 145 29.10 34.66 -22.24
CA ARG A 145 30.28 35.36 -21.72
C ARG A 145 30.68 34.82 -20.35
N GLU A 146 29.72 34.62 -19.45
CA GLU A 146 29.94 34.04 -18.11
C GLU A 146 30.48 32.60 -18.19
N LEU A 147 29.99 31.81 -19.15
CA LEU A 147 30.48 30.43 -19.39
C LEU A 147 31.81 30.38 -20.17
N GLY A 148 32.36 31.53 -20.59
CA GLY A 148 33.59 31.60 -21.40
C GLY A 148 33.47 30.97 -22.78
N LEU A 149 32.24 30.82 -23.30
CA LEU A 149 31.95 30.21 -24.60
C LEU A 149 31.90 31.22 -25.75
N THR A 150 31.83 32.51 -25.43
CA THR A 150 32.06 33.59 -26.40
C THR A 150 33.46 34.14 -26.18
N ALA A 151 34.21 34.31 -27.27
CA ALA A 151 35.48 35.02 -27.22
C ALA A 151 35.20 36.41 -26.64
N ALA A 152 35.94 36.80 -25.60
CA ALA A 152 35.90 38.16 -25.11
C ALA A 152 36.07 39.10 -26.33
N PRO A 153 35.24 40.14 -26.48
CA PRO A 153 35.50 41.14 -27.50
C PRO A 153 36.96 41.59 -27.32
N PRO A 154 37.75 41.62 -28.41
CA PRO A 154 39.17 41.94 -28.33
C PRO A 154 39.33 43.23 -27.55
N ASP A 155 40.16 43.19 -26.50
CA ASP A 155 40.43 44.36 -25.66
C ASP A 155 40.89 45.50 -26.58
N PRO A 156 40.16 46.62 -26.67
CA PRO A 156 40.52 47.73 -27.55
C PRO A 156 41.85 48.38 -27.16
N ASP A 157 42.37 48.07 -25.97
CA ASP A 157 43.63 48.57 -25.42
C ASP A 157 44.79 47.57 -25.55
N HIS A 158 44.64 46.47 -26.33
CA HIS A 158 45.78 45.66 -26.76
C HIS A 158 46.21 46.09 -28.17
N PRO A 159 47.11 47.09 -28.31
CA PRO A 159 47.69 47.44 -29.61
C PRO A 159 48.37 46.20 -30.18
N GLY A 160 48.04 45.87 -31.43
CA GLY A 160 48.44 44.64 -32.07
C GLY A 160 49.95 44.43 -32.09
N ASP A 161 50.40 43.35 -31.48
CA ASP A 161 51.66 42.71 -31.83
C ASP A 161 51.44 42.02 -33.19
N GLU A 162 51.64 42.80 -34.26
CA GLU A 162 51.91 42.30 -35.61
C GLU A 162 53.31 41.66 -35.63
N GLU A 163 53.50 40.51 -34.97
CA GLU A 163 54.72 39.71 -35.14
C GLU A 163 54.45 38.49 -36.02
N ASP A 164 54.93 38.61 -37.27
CA ASP A 164 55.47 37.56 -38.14
C ASP A 164 54.66 36.27 -38.31
N MET A 165 53.70 36.34 -39.24
CA MET A 165 53.14 35.18 -39.93
C MET A 165 54.17 34.62 -40.93
N GLU A 166 55.13 33.82 -40.45
CA GLU A 166 55.95 32.96 -41.30
C GLU A 166 55.12 31.80 -41.89
N ASP A 167 55.12 31.74 -43.22
CA ASP A 167 54.59 30.69 -44.09
C ASP A 167 54.91 29.27 -43.59
N LYS A 168 53.92 28.62 -42.95
CA LYS A 168 53.92 27.16 -42.75
C LYS A 168 52.82 26.53 -43.61
N PRO A 169 53.17 25.68 -44.59
CA PRO A 169 52.18 25.08 -45.48
C PRO A 169 51.21 24.16 -44.73
N PRO A 170 49.95 24.07 -45.18
CA PRO A 170 48.92 23.29 -44.51
C PRO A 170 49.24 21.79 -44.57
N LYS A 171 49.42 21.16 -43.41
CA LYS A 171 49.50 19.69 -43.31
C LYS A 171 48.14 19.09 -43.68
N PRO A 172 48.08 18.09 -44.58
CA PRO A 172 46.82 17.48 -44.99
C PRO A 172 46.17 16.71 -43.83
N GLN A 173 44.95 17.11 -43.46
CA GLN A 173 44.09 16.37 -42.54
C GLN A 173 43.69 15.04 -43.17
N LYS A 174 44.26 13.94 -42.66
CA LYS A 174 43.84 12.59 -43.00
C LYS A 174 42.42 12.35 -42.49
N LEU A 175 41.48 12.12 -43.42
CA LEU A 175 40.19 11.48 -43.13
C LEU A 175 40.46 10.15 -42.41
N ARG A 176 40.18 10.11 -41.10
CA ARG A 176 40.11 8.85 -40.36
C ARG A 176 38.76 8.19 -40.62
N ARG A 177 38.80 7.25 -41.56
CA ARG A 177 37.80 6.21 -41.80
C ARG A 177 37.51 5.49 -40.49
N ALA A 178 36.24 5.46 -40.07
CA ALA A 178 35.78 4.69 -38.94
C ALA A 178 36.00 3.19 -39.20
N THR A 179 36.88 2.55 -38.43
CA THR A 179 36.95 1.10 -38.32
C THR A 179 36.85 0.67 -36.87
N ASN A 180 35.99 -0.34 -36.69
CA ASN A 180 36.03 -1.40 -35.70
C ASN A 180 35.95 -1.05 -34.20
N VAL A 181 34.75 -1.29 -33.66
CA VAL A 181 34.48 -1.54 -32.24
C VAL A 181 35.28 -2.77 -31.80
N LYS A 182 36.41 -2.55 -31.13
CA LYS A 182 37.08 -3.57 -30.32
C LYS A 182 36.62 -3.45 -28.87
N SER A 183 36.23 -4.60 -28.36
CA SER A 183 35.96 -4.97 -26.97
C SER A 183 36.74 -4.19 -25.92
N ARG A 184 36.00 -3.61 -24.96
CA ARG A 184 36.53 -3.00 -23.74
C ARG A 184 36.83 -4.10 -22.71
N PRO A 185 38.03 -4.16 -22.11
CA PRO A 185 38.31 -5.10 -21.03
C PRO A 185 37.60 -4.67 -19.75
N SER A 186 37.08 -5.66 -19.03
CA SER A 186 36.43 -5.52 -17.72
C SER A 186 37.42 -5.02 -16.66
N ILE A 187 37.08 -3.89 -16.05
CA ILE A 187 37.73 -3.37 -14.83
C ILE A 187 37.18 -4.18 -13.64
N PRO A 188 38.03 -4.76 -12.78
CA PRO A 188 37.57 -5.41 -11.55
C PRO A 188 37.06 -4.35 -10.58
N HIS A 189 35.81 -4.52 -10.13
CA HIS A 189 35.18 -3.69 -9.12
C HIS A 189 35.67 -4.16 -7.74
N GLU A 190 36.52 -3.39 -7.09
CA GLU A 190 36.70 -3.48 -5.63
C GLU A 190 35.47 -2.86 -4.94
N PRO A 191 34.97 -3.45 -3.84
CA PRO A 191 33.92 -2.85 -3.03
C PRO A 191 34.51 -1.73 -2.16
N PRO A 192 33.84 -0.57 -2.02
CA PRO A 192 34.30 0.46 -1.09
C PRO A 192 33.98 0.05 0.35
N ASP A 193 35.02 0.06 1.19
CA ASP A 193 34.93 0.01 2.64
C ASP A 193 34.24 1.28 3.16
N ASN A 194 32.97 1.14 3.54
CA ASN A 194 32.20 2.18 4.22
C ASN A 194 32.15 1.91 5.73
N ASN A 195 33.23 2.23 6.43
CA ASN A 195 33.21 2.48 7.87
C ASN A 195 33.08 4.00 8.10
N ALA A 196 31.86 4.51 8.02
CA ALA A 196 31.51 5.82 8.54
C ALA A 196 30.45 5.64 9.63
N SER A 197 30.89 5.84 10.88
CA SER A 197 30.08 5.92 12.08
C SER A 197 28.97 6.96 11.91
N ILE A 198 27.73 6.50 11.78
CA ILE A 198 26.53 7.34 11.84
C ILE A 198 25.92 7.18 13.22
N GLN A 199 26.09 8.22 14.04
CA GLN A 199 25.40 8.36 15.32
C GLN A 199 23.88 8.37 15.09
N SER A 200 23.21 7.45 15.78
CA SER A 200 21.79 7.18 15.68
C SER A 200 20.94 8.29 16.32
N ALA A 201 20.39 9.18 15.51
CA ALA A 201 19.25 9.99 15.93
C ALA A 201 17.96 9.14 15.83
N VAL A 202 17.59 8.51 16.95
CA VAL A 202 16.33 7.79 17.10
C VAL A 202 15.18 8.79 17.03
N ARG A 203 14.53 8.90 15.86
CA ARG A 203 13.21 9.54 15.74
C ARG A 203 12.11 8.49 15.90
N THR A 204 11.54 8.45 17.09
CA THR A 204 10.28 7.77 17.40
C THR A 204 9.15 8.43 16.61
N PHE A 205 8.57 7.69 15.65
CA PHE A 205 7.35 8.10 14.97
C PHE A 205 6.13 7.73 15.82
N HIS A 206 5.53 8.70 16.51
CA HIS A 206 4.22 8.55 17.12
C HIS A 206 3.13 8.59 16.03
N SER A 207 2.40 7.47 15.87
CA SER A 207 1.24 7.36 14.97
C SER A 207 -0.06 7.46 15.78
N SER A 208 -0.46 8.69 16.10
CA SER A 208 -1.80 9.04 16.56
C SER A 208 -2.56 9.68 15.38
N SER A 209 -3.52 8.95 14.82
CA SER A 209 -4.51 9.53 13.89
C SER A 209 -5.82 8.76 14.03
N ILE A 210 -6.80 9.44 14.62
CA ILE A 210 -8.19 9.04 14.78
C ILE A 210 -8.91 9.31 13.44
N LEU A 211 -9.71 8.35 12.95
CA LEU A 211 -10.48 8.42 11.69
C LEU A 211 -11.97 8.17 11.97
N PRO A 212 -12.90 9.10 11.65
CA PRO A 212 -14.33 8.79 11.63
C PRO A 212 -14.77 8.17 10.29
N ALA A 213 -15.92 7.50 10.32
CA ALA A 213 -16.51 6.69 9.27
C ALA A 213 -17.17 7.51 8.13
N VAL A 214 -17.28 6.89 6.96
CA VAL A 214 -18.09 7.35 5.81
C VAL A 214 -19.56 7.01 6.09
N PRO A 215 -20.53 7.93 5.92
CA PRO A 215 -21.95 7.60 6.09
C PRO A 215 -22.55 6.95 4.83
N PRO A 216 -23.63 6.15 4.98
CA PRO A 216 -24.34 5.54 3.88
C PRO A 216 -25.17 6.57 3.09
N VAL A 217 -25.42 6.26 1.82
CA VAL A 217 -26.17 7.08 0.87
C VAL A 217 -27.68 6.92 1.12
N LEU A 218 -28.35 7.95 1.67
CA LEU A 218 -29.57 8.58 1.14
C LEU A 218 -30.20 9.56 2.17
N GLY A 219 -30.21 10.85 1.81
CA GLY A 219 -31.22 11.84 2.22
C GLY A 219 -31.15 12.42 3.64
N SER A 220 -30.40 13.50 3.85
CA SER A 220 -30.76 14.60 4.77
C SER A 220 -29.70 15.71 4.73
N SER A 221 -30.14 16.95 4.59
CA SER A 221 -29.33 18.17 4.58
C SER A 221 -28.77 18.51 5.97
N SER A 222 -27.46 18.73 6.11
CA SER A 222 -26.91 19.79 6.99
C SER A 222 -25.40 19.98 6.85
N ALA A 223 -25.03 21.27 6.87
CA ALA A 223 -23.79 21.92 7.33
C ALA A 223 -22.42 21.27 7.04
N GLY A 224 -21.61 21.99 6.25
CA GLY A 224 -20.31 21.56 5.76
C GLY A 224 -19.22 21.39 6.84
N TYR A 225 -18.50 20.28 6.73
CA TYR A 225 -17.21 20.06 7.40
C TYR A 225 -16.11 19.85 6.36
N LYS A 226 -15.21 20.83 6.23
CA LYS A 226 -13.98 20.75 5.42
C LYS A 226 -12.89 20.02 6.22
N ARG A 227 -12.54 18.80 5.85
CA ARG A 227 -11.21 18.21 6.18
C ARG A 227 -10.70 17.39 5.00
N GLY A 228 -9.71 17.94 4.30
CA GLY A 228 -8.98 17.27 3.23
C GLY A 228 -8.10 16.16 3.81
N PHE A 229 -8.26 14.95 3.29
CA PHE A 229 -7.35 13.84 3.55
C PHE A 229 -6.13 13.96 2.63
N HIS A 230 -4.94 14.04 3.22
CA HIS A 230 -3.67 14.27 2.52
C HIS A 230 -3.35 13.15 1.51
N THR A 231 -3.66 13.42 0.26
CA THR A 231 -2.99 12.86 -0.91
C THR A 231 -1.54 13.33 -0.91
N THR A 232 -0.62 12.37 -0.95
CA THR A 232 0.80 12.47 -1.33
C THR A 232 1.70 13.44 -0.55
N THR A 233 2.91 12.97 -0.20
CA THR A 233 4.02 13.81 0.28
C THR A 233 4.45 14.88 -0.75
N LEU A 234 3.88 14.88 -1.96
CA LEU A 234 3.92 16.00 -2.92
C LEU A 234 3.11 17.22 -2.45
N MET A 235 2.12 17.05 -1.55
CA MET A 235 1.31 18.15 -1.04
C MET A 235 1.93 18.93 0.12
N ARG A 236 2.86 18.37 0.91
CA ARG A 236 3.55 19.19 1.94
C ARG A 236 4.63 20.11 1.36
N ALA A 237 5.16 19.79 0.18
CA ALA A 237 5.87 20.77 -0.64
C ALA A 237 4.92 21.69 -1.43
N ALA A 238 3.60 21.48 -1.34
CA ALA A 238 2.54 22.31 -1.91
C ALA A 238 1.83 23.20 -0.87
N GLU A 239 2.34 23.26 0.37
CA GLU A 239 2.01 24.32 1.34
C GLU A 239 2.86 25.59 1.11
N ALA A 240 3.76 25.59 0.12
CA ALA A 240 3.83 26.77 -0.72
C ALA A 240 2.53 26.76 -1.51
N GLU A 241 1.52 27.48 -1.01
CA GLU A 241 0.26 27.79 -1.69
C GLU A 241 0.64 28.40 -3.03
N TRP A 242 0.95 27.55 -4.00
CA TRP A 242 1.23 27.97 -5.35
C TRP A 242 -0.10 28.50 -5.81
N ASP A 243 -0.18 29.82 -5.83
CA ASP A 243 -1.39 30.55 -6.12
C ASP A 243 -1.76 30.21 -7.57
N PHE A 244 -2.64 29.22 -7.74
CA PHE A 244 -3.00 28.69 -9.06
C PHE A 244 -3.56 29.79 -9.94
N GLU A 245 -4.19 30.78 -9.33
CA GLU A 245 -4.66 31.99 -9.99
C GLU A 245 -3.49 32.81 -10.54
N ARG A 246 -2.37 32.92 -9.80
CA ARG A 246 -1.13 33.53 -10.34
C ARG A 246 -0.50 32.69 -11.43
N ALA A 247 -0.48 31.36 -11.31
CA ALA A 247 0.03 30.48 -12.36
C ALA A 247 -0.78 30.63 -13.66
N ARG A 248 -2.11 30.70 -13.53
CA ARG A 248 -3.02 31.01 -14.64
C ARG A 248 -2.75 32.39 -15.23
N ALA A 249 -2.51 33.39 -14.38
CA ALA A 249 -2.20 34.75 -14.83
C ALA A 249 -0.83 34.86 -15.51
N GLN A 250 0.15 34.02 -15.14
CA GLN A 250 1.51 34.04 -15.69
C GLN A 250 1.66 33.30 -17.02
N ASP A 251 0.71 32.45 -17.39
CA ASP A 251 0.67 31.80 -18.71
C ASP A 251 -0.57 32.27 -19.52
N PRO A 252 -0.62 33.55 -19.92
CA PRO A 252 -1.76 34.10 -20.66
C PRO A 252 -1.92 33.46 -22.05
N ALA A 253 -0.86 32.84 -22.58
CA ALA A 253 -0.88 32.14 -23.86
C ALA A 253 -1.39 30.68 -23.74
N GLY A 254 -1.35 30.11 -22.53
CA GLY A 254 -1.85 28.77 -22.27
C GLY A 254 -3.37 28.77 -22.17
N GLU A 255 -4.07 28.82 -23.30
CA GLU A 255 -5.55 28.78 -23.33
C GLU A 255 -6.08 27.61 -22.50
N TRP A 256 -6.66 27.94 -21.35
CA TRP A 256 -7.22 27.00 -20.40
C TRP A 256 -8.58 26.56 -20.93
N ILE A 257 -8.84 25.25 -20.91
CA ILE A 257 -10.15 24.75 -21.33
C ILE A 257 -11.13 24.93 -20.17
N PRO A 258 -12.22 25.70 -20.34
CA PRO A 258 -13.26 25.81 -19.33
C PRO A 258 -13.82 24.43 -18.97
N ARG A 259 -14.03 24.19 -17.67
CA ARG A 259 -14.57 22.92 -17.15
C ARG A 259 -15.83 22.44 -17.88
N SER A 260 -16.72 23.36 -18.24
CA SER A 260 -17.94 23.06 -18.99
C SER A 260 -17.69 22.37 -20.35
N GLN A 261 -16.56 22.65 -21.01
CA GLN A 261 -16.24 22.08 -22.31
C GLN A 261 -15.80 20.62 -22.19
N TYR A 262 -14.82 20.32 -21.32
CA TYR A 262 -14.31 18.96 -21.21
C TYR A 262 -15.25 18.04 -20.42
N MET A 263 -16.09 18.55 -19.52
CA MET A 263 -17.00 17.73 -18.71
C MET A 263 -17.96 16.89 -19.57
N ARG A 264 -18.42 17.42 -20.72
CA ARG A 264 -19.27 16.67 -21.65
C ARG A 264 -18.55 15.47 -22.27
N SER A 265 -17.24 15.57 -22.46
CA SER A 265 -16.45 14.47 -23.04
C SER A 265 -16.24 13.30 -22.09
N LEU A 266 -16.44 13.49 -20.77
CA LEU A 266 -16.20 12.45 -19.77
C LEU A 266 -17.19 11.28 -19.83
N GLU A 267 -18.37 11.52 -20.40
CA GLU A 267 -19.38 10.47 -20.60
C GLU A 267 -18.92 9.42 -21.61
N THR A 268 -18.16 9.84 -22.62
CA THR A 268 -17.66 8.96 -23.69
C THR A 268 -16.18 8.59 -23.50
N ILE A 269 -15.38 9.50 -22.94
CA ILE A 269 -13.94 9.38 -22.80
C ILE A 269 -13.56 9.74 -21.36
N PRO A 270 -13.42 8.73 -20.46
CA PRO A 270 -13.09 9.00 -19.07
C PRO A 270 -11.67 9.58 -18.99
N PHE A 271 -11.53 10.58 -18.12
CA PHE A 271 -10.26 11.20 -17.79
C PHE A 271 -9.44 10.31 -16.87
N TRP A 272 -10.02 9.86 -15.76
CA TRP A 272 -9.42 8.85 -14.89
C TRP A 272 -9.77 7.48 -15.39
N ARG A 273 -8.74 6.69 -15.70
CA ARG A 273 -8.90 5.32 -16.19
C ARG A 273 -8.21 4.36 -15.24
N PRO A 274 -8.76 3.17 -15.01
CA PRO A 274 -8.05 2.16 -14.25
C PRO A 274 -6.82 1.75 -15.03
N LEU A 275 -5.69 1.60 -14.35
CA LEU A 275 -4.48 0.99 -14.89
C LEU A 275 -4.38 -0.47 -14.41
N ILE A 276 -4.63 -0.69 -13.12
CA ILE A 276 -4.73 -2.01 -12.50
C ILE A 276 -5.71 -1.97 -11.32
N SER A 277 -6.43 -3.06 -11.08
CA SER A 277 -7.23 -3.29 -9.88
C SER A 277 -6.89 -4.64 -9.24
N LEU A 278 -6.98 -4.70 -7.91
CA LEU A 278 -6.83 -5.91 -7.11
C LEU A 278 -8.08 -6.05 -6.24
N THR A 279 -8.86 -7.11 -6.45
CA THR A 279 -10.01 -7.42 -5.62
C THR A 279 -9.64 -8.51 -4.63
N VAL A 280 -9.87 -8.23 -3.35
CA VAL A 280 -9.52 -9.10 -2.21
C VAL A 280 -10.74 -9.31 -1.31
N SER A 281 -10.71 -10.35 -0.51
CA SER A 281 -11.87 -10.82 0.25
C SER A 281 -12.30 -9.91 1.41
N THR A 282 -11.44 -9.01 1.89
CA THR A 282 -11.76 -8.14 3.04
C THR A 282 -11.17 -6.74 2.92
N ARG A 283 -11.81 -5.77 3.58
CA ARG A 283 -11.39 -4.37 3.68
C ARG A 283 -10.02 -4.20 4.36
N PRO A 284 -9.68 -4.87 5.47
CA PRO A 284 -8.35 -4.75 6.08
C PRO A 284 -7.19 -5.13 5.12
N ILE A 285 -7.37 -6.18 4.31
CA ILE A 285 -6.41 -6.56 3.26
C ILE A 285 -6.30 -5.43 2.23
N ALA A 286 -7.43 -4.96 1.71
CA ALA A 286 -7.46 -3.91 0.69
C ALA A 286 -6.80 -2.60 1.17
N LEU A 287 -7.09 -2.19 2.41
CA LEU A 287 -6.51 -1.00 3.02
C LEU A 287 -5.01 -1.14 3.31
N THR A 288 -4.54 -2.37 3.52
CA THR A 288 -3.09 -2.62 3.65
C THR A 288 -2.40 -2.50 2.30
N LEU A 289 -2.95 -3.12 1.25
CA LEU A 289 -2.42 -3.05 -0.12
C LEU A 289 -2.38 -1.61 -0.66
N VAL A 290 -3.46 -0.82 -0.47
CA VAL A 290 -3.49 0.58 -0.92
C VAL A 290 -2.46 1.43 -0.18
N ARG A 291 -2.24 1.16 1.12
CA ARG A 291 -1.26 1.90 1.93
C ARG A 291 0.16 1.61 1.45
N LEU A 292 0.49 0.34 1.27
CA LEU A 292 1.84 -0.11 0.91
C LEU A 292 2.20 0.16 -0.55
N SER A 293 1.22 0.34 -1.43
CA SER A 293 1.43 0.60 -2.87
C SER A 293 1.76 2.06 -3.21
N ARG A 294 1.63 2.99 -2.27
CA ARG A 294 1.88 4.43 -2.50
C ARG A 294 3.37 4.80 -2.60
N GLY A 295 4.26 3.91 -2.20
CA GLY A 295 5.70 4.12 -2.27
C GLY A 295 6.45 2.81 -2.40
N LEU A 296 7.78 2.93 -2.42
CA LEU A 296 8.70 1.79 -2.42
C LEU A 296 8.60 1.00 -1.12
N SER A 297 9.17 -0.20 -1.09
CA SER A 297 9.27 -1.03 0.12
C SER A 297 9.98 -0.31 1.27
N THR A 298 10.89 0.61 0.97
CA THR A 298 11.59 1.46 1.93
C THR A 298 10.76 2.63 2.47
N GLY A 299 9.54 2.83 1.96
CA GLY A 299 8.68 3.98 2.29
C GLY A 299 9.01 5.26 1.52
N ARG A 300 10.07 5.27 0.70
CA ARG A 300 10.41 6.41 -0.17
C ARG A 300 9.37 6.57 -1.28
N PRO A 301 9.04 7.82 -1.69
CA PRO A 301 8.16 8.04 -2.83
C PRO A 301 8.87 7.65 -4.13
N PHE A 302 8.13 7.17 -5.13
CA PHE A 302 8.70 6.66 -6.39
C PHE A 302 9.61 7.66 -7.12
N HIS A 303 9.21 8.93 -7.18
CA HIS A 303 10.00 9.96 -7.86
C HIS A 303 11.36 10.24 -7.20
N ALA A 304 11.54 9.89 -5.91
CA ALA A 304 12.81 10.11 -5.23
C ALA A 304 13.87 9.06 -5.61
N ASP A 305 13.47 7.98 -6.26
CA ASP A 305 14.33 6.89 -6.71
C ASP A 305 14.70 6.99 -8.20
N ILE A 306 14.02 7.87 -8.93
CA ILE A 306 14.37 8.19 -10.31
C ILE A 306 15.58 9.13 -10.30
N ASP A 307 16.53 8.89 -11.20
CA ASP A 307 17.68 9.77 -11.38
C ASP A 307 17.27 11.18 -11.84
N ASN A 308 18.05 12.20 -11.46
CA ASN A 308 17.72 13.59 -11.80
C ASN A 308 17.80 13.88 -13.31
N HIS A 309 18.65 13.18 -14.08
CA HIS A 309 18.67 13.32 -15.54
C HIS A 309 17.40 12.74 -16.17
N ASP A 310 16.91 11.61 -15.66
CA ASP A 310 15.67 11.01 -16.12
C ASP A 310 14.43 11.85 -15.78
N LYS A 311 14.42 12.51 -14.62
CA LYS A 311 13.33 13.43 -14.24
C LYS A 311 13.15 14.57 -15.24
N LYS A 312 14.21 14.99 -15.91
CA LYS A 312 14.16 16.04 -16.95
C LYS A 312 13.61 15.52 -18.27
N CYS A 313 13.72 14.21 -18.53
CA CYS A 313 13.23 13.59 -19.75
C CYS A 313 11.75 13.21 -19.61
N ARG A 314 10.86 13.97 -20.27
CA ARG A 314 9.40 13.77 -20.21
C ARG A 314 8.97 12.33 -20.48
N TYR A 315 9.50 11.72 -21.55
CA TYR A 315 9.11 10.38 -21.96
C TYR A 315 9.64 9.31 -20.99
N SER A 316 10.90 9.40 -20.58
CA SER A 316 11.53 8.47 -19.63
C SER A 316 10.80 8.52 -18.28
N PHE A 317 10.58 9.73 -17.75
CA PHE A 317 10.00 9.92 -16.42
C PHE A 317 8.62 9.28 -16.27
N VAL A 318 7.71 9.53 -17.22
CA VAL A 318 6.34 8.97 -17.18
C VAL A 318 6.38 7.45 -17.22
N HIS A 319 7.16 6.87 -18.12
CA HIS A 319 7.25 5.42 -18.26
C HIS A 319 7.83 4.77 -17.01
N ARG A 320 8.91 5.32 -16.45
CA ARG A 320 9.53 4.80 -15.22
C ARG A 320 8.58 4.89 -14.03
N MET A 321 7.92 6.04 -13.85
CA MET A 321 6.93 6.21 -12.78
C MET A 321 5.81 5.18 -12.88
N ARG A 322 5.26 4.96 -14.07
CA ARG A 322 4.22 3.94 -14.30
C ARG A 322 4.74 2.54 -13.96
N THR A 323 5.90 2.18 -14.50
CA THR A 323 6.52 0.86 -14.30
C THR A 323 6.81 0.59 -12.83
N MET A 324 7.41 1.53 -12.10
CA MET A 324 7.68 1.37 -10.66
C MET A 324 6.41 1.14 -9.84
N ARG A 325 5.32 1.85 -10.15
CA ARG A 325 4.02 1.67 -9.48
C ARG A 325 3.41 0.30 -9.77
N LEU A 326 3.42 -0.12 -11.04
CA LEU A 326 2.93 -1.43 -11.46
C LEU A 326 3.74 -2.57 -10.85
N GLN A 327 5.07 -2.49 -10.89
CA GLN A 327 5.96 -3.46 -10.24
C GLN A 327 5.72 -3.53 -8.74
N ARG A 328 5.48 -2.39 -8.07
CA ARG A 328 5.16 -2.36 -6.65
C ARG A 328 3.83 -3.04 -6.34
N ILE A 329 2.77 -2.76 -7.10
CA ILE A 329 1.46 -3.40 -6.93
C ILE A 329 1.54 -4.89 -7.20
N HIS A 330 2.20 -5.29 -8.29
CA HIS A 330 2.44 -6.70 -8.63
C HIS A 330 3.16 -7.42 -7.49
N LYS A 331 4.29 -6.89 -7.02
CA LYS A 331 5.06 -7.48 -5.92
C LYS A 331 4.20 -7.63 -4.65
N LEU A 332 3.42 -6.61 -4.29
CA LEU A 332 2.55 -6.67 -3.12
C LEU A 332 1.41 -7.68 -3.27
N ALA A 333 0.87 -7.85 -4.48
CA ALA A 333 -0.14 -8.86 -4.76
C ALA A 333 0.42 -10.28 -4.64
N VAL A 334 1.64 -10.51 -5.15
CA VAL A 334 2.38 -11.77 -4.99
C VAL A 334 2.69 -12.05 -3.53
N ASP A 335 3.31 -11.09 -2.82
CA ASP A 335 3.63 -11.23 -1.39
C ASP A 335 2.35 -11.52 -0.57
N MET A 336 1.22 -10.88 -0.89
CA MET A 336 -0.06 -11.15 -0.23
C MET A 336 -0.61 -12.54 -0.56
N ALA A 337 -0.54 -12.97 -1.83
CA ALA A 337 -0.98 -14.30 -2.23
C ALA A 337 -0.16 -15.41 -1.55
N GLU A 338 1.17 -15.25 -1.44
CA GLU A 338 2.05 -16.17 -0.70
C GLU A 338 1.62 -16.29 0.76
N VAL A 339 1.40 -15.16 1.43
CA VAL A 339 1.01 -15.15 2.85
C VAL A 339 -0.41 -15.73 3.02
N LEU A 340 -1.35 -15.46 2.12
CA LEU A 340 -2.68 -16.09 2.14
C LEU A 340 -2.65 -17.59 1.81
N ALA A 341 -1.63 -18.06 1.09
CA ALA A 341 -1.35 -19.48 0.88
C ALA A 341 -0.74 -20.17 2.12
N GLY A 342 -0.45 -19.42 3.18
CA GLY A 342 0.15 -19.94 4.41
C GLY A 342 1.68 -19.90 4.42
N MET A 343 2.32 -19.33 3.39
CA MET A 343 3.78 -19.11 3.44
C MET A 343 4.12 -18.16 4.59
N ARG A 344 5.28 -18.40 5.21
CA ARG A 344 5.76 -17.64 6.39
C ARG A 344 4.80 -17.72 7.60
N GLY A 345 4.00 -18.80 7.69
CA GLY A 345 3.00 -19.00 8.75
C GLY A 345 1.64 -18.35 8.47
N GLY A 346 1.51 -17.64 7.35
CA GLY A 346 0.32 -16.91 6.96
C GLY A 346 0.04 -15.65 7.78
N VAL A 347 -1.15 -15.06 7.62
CA VAL A 347 -1.57 -13.91 8.42
C VAL A 347 -2.20 -14.39 9.71
N VAL A 348 -1.54 -14.15 10.85
CA VAL A 348 -2.12 -14.38 12.17
C VAL A 348 -3.11 -13.24 12.50
N GLY A 349 -4.25 -13.59 13.08
CA GLY A 349 -5.33 -12.68 13.47
C GLY A 349 -6.28 -12.29 12.33
N ILE A 350 -6.07 -12.79 11.11
CA ILE A 350 -6.95 -12.45 9.98
C ILE A 350 -8.34 -13.05 10.15
N ARG A 351 -9.38 -12.25 9.91
CA ARG A 351 -10.79 -12.66 9.87
C ARG A 351 -11.34 -12.57 8.45
N PHE A 352 -12.35 -13.40 8.17
CA PHE A 352 -13.11 -13.39 6.91
C PHE A 352 -14.61 -13.18 7.10
N GLU A 353 -15.03 -13.06 8.37
CA GLU A 353 -16.39 -12.86 8.88
C GLU A 353 -16.28 -11.99 10.15
N ALA A 354 -17.32 -11.23 10.50
CA ALA A 354 -17.26 -10.27 11.59
C ALA A 354 -17.28 -10.94 12.99
N ASP A 355 -17.94 -12.08 13.09
CA ASP A 355 -18.08 -12.91 14.28
C ASP A 355 -16.90 -13.87 14.51
N SER A 356 -16.05 -14.10 13.50
CA SER A 356 -14.87 -14.93 13.66
C SER A 356 -13.87 -14.32 14.65
N LEU A 357 -13.30 -15.18 15.49
CA LEU A 357 -12.23 -14.81 16.43
C LEU A 357 -10.89 -14.51 15.74
N GLY A 358 -10.79 -14.84 14.45
CA GLY A 358 -9.58 -14.69 13.64
C GLY A 358 -8.65 -15.89 13.73
N ARG A 359 -7.73 -15.98 12.77
CA ARG A 359 -6.82 -17.13 12.64
C ARG A 359 -5.66 -17.08 13.61
N GLY A 360 -5.56 -17.96 14.60
CA GLY A 360 -4.45 -17.92 15.56
C GLY A 360 -4.59 -18.82 16.78
N ILE A 361 -3.77 -18.59 17.80
CA ILE A 361 -3.81 -19.32 19.08
C ILE A 361 -5.09 -18.96 19.82
N GLY A 362 -5.95 -19.95 20.07
CA GLY A 362 -7.28 -19.74 20.65
C GLY A 362 -8.31 -19.17 19.66
N GLY A 363 -7.94 -19.01 18.39
CA GLY A 363 -8.82 -18.65 17.29
C GLY A 363 -9.20 -19.86 16.42
N GLU A 364 -9.59 -19.60 15.17
CA GLU A 364 -10.12 -20.62 14.25
C GLU A 364 -9.17 -20.89 13.07
N GLY A 365 -9.14 -22.13 12.56
CA GLY A 365 -8.56 -22.44 11.24
C GLY A 365 -7.07 -22.15 11.07
N LEU A 366 -6.26 -22.15 12.14
CA LEU A 366 -4.80 -21.99 12.03
C LEU A 366 -4.14 -23.21 11.38
N ALA A 367 -4.65 -24.42 11.66
CA ALA A 367 -4.16 -25.66 11.06
C ALA A 367 -4.60 -25.80 9.59
N ASP A 368 -5.77 -25.27 9.26
CA ASP A 368 -6.37 -25.42 7.94
C ASP A 368 -5.86 -24.34 6.96
N PRO A 369 -5.75 -24.66 5.66
CA PRO A 369 -5.49 -23.66 4.64
C PRO A 369 -6.70 -22.73 4.49
N ILE A 370 -6.44 -21.44 4.20
CA ILE A 370 -7.51 -20.48 3.92
C ILE A 370 -8.33 -20.96 2.71
N PRO A 371 -9.67 -20.99 2.80
CA PRO A 371 -10.54 -21.41 1.69
C PRO A 371 -10.22 -20.65 0.40
N TRP A 372 -10.24 -21.34 -0.74
CA TRP A 372 -9.82 -20.75 -2.03
C TRP A 372 -10.49 -19.40 -2.33
N GLY A 373 -11.81 -19.31 -2.16
CA GLY A 373 -12.57 -18.08 -2.44
C GLY A 373 -12.21 -16.89 -1.53
N LYS A 374 -11.55 -17.13 -0.39
CA LYS A 374 -11.09 -16.09 0.53
C LYS A 374 -9.61 -15.71 0.32
N ARG A 375 -8.81 -16.59 -0.31
CA ARG A 375 -7.39 -16.33 -0.63
C ARG A 375 -7.13 -15.85 -2.06
N VAL A 376 -8.04 -16.12 -3.00
CA VAL A 376 -7.88 -15.70 -4.40
C VAL A 376 -7.89 -14.18 -4.51
N ILE A 377 -6.93 -13.63 -5.25
CA ILE A 377 -6.85 -12.21 -5.57
C ILE A 377 -7.28 -12.03 -7.02
N ARG A 378 -8.35 -11.27 -7.27
CA ARG A 378 -8.77 -10.99 -8.65
C ARG A 378 -8.03 -9.77 -9.19
N VAL A 379 -7.34 -9.92 -10.30
CA VAL A 379 -6.48 -8.90 -10.88
C VAL A 379 -7.10 -8.38 -12.18
N GLY A 380 -7.57 -7.13 -12.16
CA GLY A 380 -8.05 -6.45 -13.35
C GLY A 380 -6.93 -5.65 -14.00
N VAL A 381 -6.59 -5.94 -15.26
CA VAL A 381 -5.57 -5.21 -16.02
C VAL A 381 -6.23 -4.40 -17.13
N ALA A 382 -5.88 -3.13 -17.24
CA ALA A 382 -6.52 -2.24 -18.20
C ALA A 382 -6.19 -2.59 -19.66
N ARG A 383 -7.20 -2.70 -20.51
CA ARG A 383 -7.05 -3.02 -21.95
C ARG A 383 -6.21 -2.01 -22.70
N TRP A 384 -6.34 -0.73 -22.36
CA TRP A 384 -5.63 0.36 -23.03
C TRP A 384 -4.13 0.39 -22.70
N TYR A 385 -3.69 -0.34 -21.67
CA TYR A 385 -2.28 -0.37 -21.29
C TYR A 385 -1.49 -1.21 -22.29
N ARG A 386 -0.47 -0.60 -22.90
CA ARG A 386 0.33 -1.24 -23.96
C ARG A 386 0.94 -2.58 -23.54
N LEU A 387 1.34 -2.72 -22.28
CA LEU A 387 1.97 -3.93 -21.75
C LEU A 387 0.99 -4.77 -20.91
N ALA A 388 -0.31 -4.73 -21.25
CA ALA A 388 -1.34 -5.45 -20.52
C ALA A 388 -1.13 -6.97 -20.58
N SER A 389 -0.81 -7.50 -21.77
CA SER A 389 -0.49 -8.93 -21.99
C SER A 389 0.65 -9.39 -21.11
N GLU A 390 1.79 -8.68 -21.17
CA GLU A 390 3.00 -9.00 -20.43
C GLU A 390 2.78 -8.90 -18.92
N LEU A 391 1.97 -7.93 -18.48
CA LEU A 391 1.60 -7.81 -17.07
C LEU A 391 0.73 -8.98 -16.61
N LYS A 392 -0.21 -9.46 -17.44
CA LYS A 392 -1.02 -10.66 -17.13
C LYS A 392 -0.15 -11.91 -17.08
N GLU A 393 0.72 -12.10 -18.08
CA GLU A 393 1.68 -13.22 -18.13
C GLU A 393 2.59 -13.23 -16.90
N LEU A 394 3.06 -12.06 -16.45
CA LEU A 394 3.83 -11.92 -15.22
C LEU A 394 3.07 -12.45 -13.99
N PHE A 395 1.78 -12.15 -13.86
CA PHE A 395 0.95 -12.71 -12.79
C PHE A 395 0.71 -14.22 -12.95
N HIS A 396 0.52 -14.72 -14.18
CA HIS A 396 0.39 -16.15 -14.45
C HIS A 396 1.66 -16.92 -14.07
N ALA A 397 2.84 -16.44 -14.49
CA ALA A 397 4.13 -17.03 -14.15
C ALA A 397 4.33 -17.09 -12.63
N LYS A 398 3.97 -16.03 -11.90
CA LYS A 398 4.02 -16.02 -10.43
C LYS A 398 2.94 -16.87 -9.77
N ALA A 399 1.83 -17.13 -10.43
CA ALA A 399 0.80 -18.03 -9.92
C ALA A 399 1.32 -19.47 -9.79
N GLU A 400 2.17 -19.91 -10.73
CA GLU A 400 2.76 -21.25 -10.76
C GLU A 400 3.79 -21.49 -9.66
N GLU A 401 4.50 -20.43 -9.24
CA GLU A 401 5.50 -20.49 -8.16
C GLU A 401 4.87 -20.60 -6.76
N ILE A 402 3.60 -20.21 -6.59
CA ILE A 402 2.93 -20.18 -5.29
C ILE A 402 2.28 -21.56 -5.04
N PRO A 403 2.50 -22.20 -3.88
CA PRO A 403 1.98 -23.55 -3.58
C PRO A 403 0.44 -23.63 -3.39
N ALA A 404 -0.29 -22.56 -3.71
CA ALA A 404 -1.75 -22.54 -3.69
C ALA A 404 -2.30 -22.75 -5.10
N ALA A 405 -3.32 -23.61 -5.23
CA ALA A 405 -4.04 -23.73 -6.49
C ALA A 405 -4.66 -22.37 -6.89
N ASN A 406 -4.21 -21.82 -8.03
CA ASN A 406 -4.73 -20.61 -8.67
C ASN A 406 -4.91 -19.41 -7.72
N PRO A 407 -3.81 -18.78 -7.26
CA PRO A 407 -3.87 -17.63 -6.35
C PRO A 407 -4.47 -16.38 -7.00
N PHE A 408 -4.43 -16.30 -8.33
CA PHE A 408 -4.90 -15.15 -9.09
C PHE A 408 -6.06 -15.52 -10.03
N GLU A 409 -7.01 -14.59 -10.13
CA GLU A 409 -8.05 -14.59 -11.15
C GLU A 409 -7.90 -13.33 -11.99
N ILE A 410 -7.35 -13.47 -13.19
CA ILE A 410 -6.91 -12.33 -14.01
C ILE A 410 -7.97 -12.04 -15.08
N TYR A 411 -8.31 -10.77 -15.27
CA TYR A 411 -9.30 -10.31 -16.26
C TYR A 411 -8.92 -8.95 -16.84
N THR A 412 -9.56 -8.56 -17.95
CA THR A 412 -9.38 -7.23 -18.56
C THR A 412 -10.36 -6.21 -18.00
N LEU A 413 -9.90 -4.97 -17.87
CA LEU A 413 -10.73 -3.81 -17.59
C LEU A 413 -10.86 -2.90 -18.81
N ASP A 414 -12.05 -2.35 -19.03
CA ASP A 414 -12.26 -1.24 -19.96
C ASP A 414 -11.79 0.11 -19.36
N ASP A 415 -11.95 1.19 -20.12
CA ASP A 415 -11.59 2.54 -19.67
C ASP A 415 -12.50 3.05 -18.52
N PHE A 416 -13.67 2.42 -18.32
CA PHE A 416 -14.69 2.74 -17.31
C PHE A 416 -14.67 1.79 -16.10
N GLY A 417 -13.71 0.87 -16.02
CA GLY A 417 -13.60 -0.08 -14.93
C GLY A 417 -14.62 -1.22 -14.97
N HIS A 418 -15.27 -1.49 -16.10
CA HIS A 418 -16.02 -2.73 -16.30
C HIS A 418 -15.08 -3.89 -16.61
N ARG A 419 -15.44 -5.09 -16.16
CA ARG A 419 -14.73 -6.32 -16.55
C ARG A 419 -15.09 -6.65 -18.00
N ILE A 420 -14.09 -6.95 -18.81
CA ILE A 420 -14.28 -7.44 -20.16
C ILE A 420 -13.74 -8.87 -20.24
N SER A 421 -14.50 -9.76 -20.88
CA SER A 421 -13.99 -11.07 -21.31
C SER A 421 -12.90 -10.91 -22.37
N ASP A 422 -11.77 -11.60 -22.17
CA ASP A 422 -10.66 -11.56 -23.14
C ASP A 422 -11.03 -12.20 -24.49
N GLU A 423 -11.95 -13.18 -24.47
CA GLU A 423 -12.36 -13.94 -25.66
C GLU A 423 -13.42 -13.21 -26.46
N THR A 424 -14.49 -12.74 -25.79
CA THR A 424 -15.67 -12.18 -26.46
C THR A 424 -15.63 -10.66 -26.54
N GLY A 425 -14.84 -9.99 -25.69
CA GLY A 425 -14.90 -8.54 -25.57
C GLY A 425 -16.18 -8.03 -24.89
N GLU A 426 -17.03 -8.92 -24.38
CA GLU A 426 -18.27 -8.55 -23.71
C GLU A 426 -18.05 -8.13 -22.26
N ILE A 427 -18.91 -7.25 -21.77
CA ILE A 427 -18.89 -6.78 -20.39
C ILE A 427 -19.41 -7.89 -19.47
N VAL A 428 -18.57 -8.35 -18.55
CA VAL A 428 -18.91 -9.36 -17.55
C VAL A 428 -19.35 -8.67 -16.27
N ALA A 429 -20.50 -9.08 -15.71
CA ALA A 429 -20.97 -8.52 -14.45
C ALA A 429 -20.04 -8.92 -13.28
N TRP A 430 -19.83 -8.00 -12.34
CA TRP A 430 -18.93 -8.20 -11.20
C TRP A 430 -19.32 -9.40 -10.31
N ASN A 431 -20.61 -9.76 -10.28
CA ASN A 431 -21.14 -10.80 -9.39
C ASN A 431 -21.27 -12.19 -10.04
N GLN A 432 -21.21 -12.29 -11.38
CA GLN A 432 -21.48 -13.57 -12.07
C GLN A 432 -20.39 -14.64 -11.87
N HIS A 433 -19.17 -14.25 -11.50
CA HIS A 433 -18.02 -15.17 -11.50
C HIS A 433 -17.94 -16.06 -10.25
N LEU A 434 -18.50 -15.62 -9.11
CA LEU A 434 -18.54 -16.46 -7.89
C LEU A 434 -19.48 -17.64 -8.07
N GLU A 435 -20.67 -17.39 -8.62
CA GLU A 435 -21.65 -18.44 -8.86
C GLU A 435 -21.16 -19.39 -9.96
N THR A 436 -20.74 -18.89 -11.12
CA THR A 436 -20.35 -19.75 -12.26
C THR A 436 -19.12 -20.63 -12.01
N ARG A 437 -18.12 -20.15 -11.25
CA ARG A 437 -16.88 -20.93 -11.01
C ARG A 437 -16.99 -21.85 -9.80
N VAL A 438 -17.71 -21.47 -8.74
CA VAL A 438 -18.10 -22.41 -7.67
C VAL A 438 -19.06 -23.46 -8.22
N ASP A 439 -19.96 -23.10 -9.13
CA ASP A 439 -20.83 -24.07 -9.80
C ASP A 439 -20.06 -24.94 -10.79
N ARG A 440 -19.00 -24.42 -11.43
CA ARG A 440 -18.05 -25.25 -12.20
C ARG A 440 -17.29 -26.21 -11.29
N LEU A 441 -16.75 -25.74 -10.16
CA LEU A 441 -16.08 -26.59 -9.16
C LEU A 441 -17.05 -27.63 -8.58
N LYS A 442 -18.30 -27.27 -8.30
CA LYS A 442 -19.36 -28.20 -7.88
C LYS A 442 -19.66 -29.28 -8.91
N ARG A 443 -19.38 -29.05 -10.19
CA ARG A 443 -19.53 -30.04 -11.27
C ARG A 443 -18.32 -30.97 -11.40
N GLU A 444 -17.18 -30.61 -10.82
CA GLU A 444 -16.00 -31.47 -10.83
C GLU A 444 -16.21 -32.66 -9.87
N PRO A 445 -15.91 -33.92 -10.29
CA PRO A 445 -16.17 -35.11 -9.48
C PRO A 445 -15.49 -35.09 -8.10
N TRP A 446 -14.28 -34.56 -8.03
CA TRP A 446 -13.50 -34.47 -6.78
C TRP A 446 -14.13 -33.52 -5.75
N TYR A 447 -14.93 -32.55 -6.18
CA TYR A 447 -15.57 -31.61 -5.26
C TYR A 447 -16.72 -32.27 -4.48
N ALA A 448 -17.40 -33.24 -5.09
CA ALA A 448 -18.38 -34.07 -4.39
C ALA A 448 -17.70 -34.95 -3.33
N GLU A 449 -16.53 -35.51 -3.63
CA GLU A 449 -15.71 -36.26 -2.67
C GLU A 449 -15.20 -35.37 -1.53
N TYR A 450 -14.71 -34.18 -1.84
CA TYR A 450 -14.31 -33.18 -0.85
C TYR A 450 -15.45 -32.80 0.10
N LEU A 451 -16.66 -32.57 -0.43
CA LEU A 451 -17.85 -32.30 0.41
C LEU A 451 -18.26 -33.52 1.25
N ALA A 452 -18.12 -34.74 0.73
CA ALA A 452 -18.38 -35.97 1.48
C ALA A 452 -17.41 -36.12 2.66
N LEU A 453 -16.12 -35.83 2.43
CA LEU A 453 -15.09 -35.81 3.47
C LEU A 453 -15.40 -34.75 4.54
N CYS A 454 -15.73 -33.52 4.13
CA CYS A 454 -16.10 -32.45 5.07
C CYS A 454 -17.36 -32.79 5.90
N ARG A 455 -18.33 -33.50 5.31
CA ARG A 455 -19.52 -33.98 6.02
C ARG A 455 -19.17 -35.10 7.00
N ALA A 456 -18.31 -36.03 6.62
CA ALA A 456 -17.82 -37.09 7.48
C ALA A 456 -17.09 -36.52 8.71
N ASP A 457 -16.21 -35.53 8.51
CA ASP A 457 -15.53 -34.83 9.61
C ASP A 457 -16.50 -34.10 10.54
N LYS A 458 -17.50 -33.39 9.99
CA LYS A 458 -18.53 -32.74 10.81
C LYS A 458 -19.36 -33.75 11.61
N LEU A 459 -19.68 -34.91 11.05
CA LEU A 459 -20.37 -35.98 11.76
C LEU A 459 -19.49 -36.57 12.87
N LEU A 460 -18.21 -36.77 12.58
CA LEU A 460 -17.24 -37.29 13.55
C LEU A 460 -17.07 -36.31 14.73
N LEU A 461 -16.94 -35.01 14.45
CA LEU A 461 -16.94 -33.94 15.45
C LEU A 461 -18.22 -33.92 16.30
N ARG A 462 -19.40 -34.09 15.67
CA ARG A 462 -20.68 -34.20 16.40
C ARG A 462 -20.72 -35.42 17.32
N HIS A 463 -20.23 -36.58 16.86
CA HIS A 463 -20.16 -37.79 17.67
C HIS A 463 -19.19 -37.64 18.85
N VAL A 464 -18.03 -37.03 18.64
CA VAL A 464 -17.06 -36.74 19.70
C VAL A 464 -17.66 -35.79 20.73
N SER A 465 -18.31 -34.71 20.29
CA SER A 465 -19.00 -33.76 21.18
C SER A 465 -20.15 -34.40 21.98
N ALA A 466 -20.97 -35.22 21.33
CA ALA A 466 -22.05 -35.98 21.99
C ALA A 466 -21.51 -36.98 23.02
N ARG A 467 -20.39 -37.62 22.71
CA ARG A 467 -19.72 -38.55 23.65
C ARG A 467 -19.12 -37.80 24.84
N ALA A 468 -18.49 -36.65 24.62
CA ALA A 468 -17.95 -35.80 25.68
C ALA A 468 -19.05 -35.31 26.63
N THR A 469 -20.20 -34.86 26.08
CA THR A 469 -21.36 -34.45 26.90
C THR A 469 -22.00 -35.63 27.65
N SER A 470 -22.04 -36.83 27.06
CA SER A 470 -22.49 -38.04 27.75
C SER A 470 -21.57 -38.40 28.94
N LEU A 471 -20.25 -38.37 28.74
CA LEU A 471 -19.26 -38.63 29.79
C LEU A 471 -19.35 -37.60 30.93
N ALA A 472 -19.54 -36.32 30.60
CA ALA A 472 -19.76 -35.27 31.61
C ALA A 472 -21.03 -35.51 32.44
N LYS A 473 -22.12 -35.96 31.81
CA LYS A 473 -23.36 -36.34 32.50
C LYS A 473 -23.20 -37.58 33.38
N GLN A 474 -22.35 -38.54 33.00
CA GLN A 474 -22.05 -39.72 33.82
C GLN A 474 -21.18 -39.34 35.04
N SER A 475 -20.19 -38.46 34.85
CA SER A 475 -19.33 -37.97 35.94
C SER A 475 -20.14 -37.22 37.02
N THR A 476 -21.11 -36.39 36.61
CA THR A 476 -21.96 -35.64 37.55
C THR A 476 -22.97 -36.54 38.29
N LYS A 477 -23.44 -37.64 37.67
CA LYS A 477 -24.33 -38.61 38.33
C LYS A 477 -23.65 -39.42 39.44
N GLY A 478 -22.32 -39.54 39.42
CA GLY A 478 -21.54 -40.24 40.45
C GLY A 478 -21.23 -39.39 41.69
N ARG A 479 -21.52 -38.08 41.69
CA ARG A 479 -21.12 -37.17 42.79
C ARG A 479 -22.26 -36.80 43.75
N SER A 480 -23.34 -37.58 43.76
CA SER A 480 -24.44 -37.43 44.74
C SER A 480 -24.21 -38.32 45.97
N ARG A 481 -23.40 -37.84 46.91
CA ARG A 481 -23.57 -37.96 48.38
C ARG A 481 -22.23 -37.71 49.08
N THR A 482 -21.89 -36.44 49.24
CA THR A 482 -21.17 -36.03 50.45
C THR A 482 -21.85 -34.75 50.91
N VAL A 483 -22.68 -34.91 51.94
CA VAL A 483 -23.43 -33.85 52.60
C VAL A 483 -22.42 -32.93 53.27
N MET A 484 -22.03 -31.86 52.60
CA MET A 484 -21.30 -30.77 53.24
C MET A 484 -22.32 -29.85 53.92
N ALA A 485 -22.16 -29.76 55.24
CA ALA A 485 -22.95 -28.92 56.12
C ALA A 485 -22.95 -27.46 55.65
N LYS A 486 -24.12 -26.85 55.78
CA LYS A 486 -24.47 -25.48 55.39
C LYS A 486 -23.79 -24.52 56.38
N PRO A 487 -22.85 -23.64 55.97
CA PRO A 487 -22.35 -22.61 56.86
C PRO A 487 -23.43 -21.53 57.03
N GLU A 488 -23.70 -21.20 58.28
CA GLU A 488 -24.65 -20.17 58.70
C GLU A 488 -24.23 -18.79 58.20
N ARG A 489 -25.19 -18.03 57.66
CA ARG A 489 -24.99 -16.62 57.29
C ARG A 489 -25.17 -15.76 58.53
N PRO A 490 -24.25 -14.84 58.85
CA PRO A 490 -24.47 -13.87 59.92
C PRO A 490 -25.52 -12.83 59.49
N LYS A 491 -26.35 -12.46 60.46
CA LYS A 491 -27.41 -11.44 60.36
C LYS A 491 -26.77 -10.06 60.26
N VAL A 492 -27.12 -9.30 59.21
CA VAL A 492 -26.80 -7.87 59.10
C VAL A 492 -27.87 -7.08 59.84
N ALA A 493 -27.44 -6.37 60.88
CA ALA A 493 -28.25 -5.40 61.63
C ALA A 493 -28.32 -4.06 60.86
N GLN A 494 -29.49 -3.45 60.91
CA GLN A 494 -29.70 -2.05 60.52
C GLN A 494 -29.11 -1.13 61.58
N ALA A 495 -28.40 -0.08 61.17
CA ALA A 495 -28.12 1.08 62.00
C ALA A 495 -28.03 2.36 61.15
N ALA A 496 -28.95 3.28 61.50
CA ALA A 496 -28.92 4.73 61.58
C ALA A 496 -27.95 5.60 60.74
N ALA A 497 -28.53 6.70 60.26
CA ALA A 497 -27.89 7.89 59.73
C ALA A 497 -27.18 8.73 60.82
N VAL A 498 -26.02 9.31 60.49
CA VAL A 498 -25.44 10.51 61.12
C VAL A 498 -24.66 11.30 60.05
N LYS A 499 -24.87 12.62 60.02
CA LYS A 499 -24.10 13.66 59.30
C LYS A 499 -22.89 14.08 60.15
N GLU A 500 -21.76 14.42 59.52
CA GLU A 500 -20.78 15.49 59.84
C GLU A 500 -19.59 15.29 58.86
N GLU A 501 -19.24 16.23 57.97
CA GLU A 501 -18.34 17.40 58.15
C GLU A 501 -16.97 17.06 58.77
N GLY A 502 -15.88 17.37 58.05
CA GLY A 502 -14.51 17.28 58.57
C GLY A 502 -13.45 17.09 57.49
N ASP A 503 -12.79 18.19 57.11
CA ASP A 503 -11.49 18.24 56.44
C ASP A 503 -10.36 17.68 57.33
N GLU A 504 -9.23 17.28 56.70
CA GLU A 504 -7.83 17.15 57.20
C GLU A 504 -7.16 15.94 56.48
N GLU A 505 -6.30 16.18 55.49
CA GLU A 505 -4.84 16.41 55.62
C GLU A 505 -4.12 15.24 56.31
N ILE A 506 -3.54 14.31 55.52
CA ILE A 506 -2.43 13.46 55.95
C ILE A 506 -1.47 13.24 54.77
N ASP A 507 -0.31 13.87 54.88
CA ASP A 507 0.96 13.46 54.27
C ASP A 507 1.34 12.05 54.72
N ALA A 508 1.85 11.24 53.79
CA ALA A 508 2.75 10.14 54.15
C ALA A 508 3.66 9.78 52.96
N GLU A 509 4.88 10.31 53.04
CA GLU A 509 6.07 9.71 52.46
C GLU A 509 6.14 8.22 52.83
N LEU A 510 6.49 7.38 51.86
CA LEU A 510 7.18 6.12 52.13
C LEU A 510 8.11 5.80 50.96
N ARG A 511 9.35 6.27 51.14
CA ARG A 511 10.56 5.66 50.58
C ARG A 511 10.69 4.25 51.14
N LEU A 512 10.92 3.27 50.27
CA LEU A 512 11.71 2.09 50.59
C LEU A 512 12.57 1.79 49.35
N ASP A 513 13.83 2.18 49.46
CA ASP A 513 14.96 1.49 48.84
C ASP A 513 15.02 0.09 49.46
N ASP A 514 15.33 -0.92 48.65
CA ASP A 514 16.10 -2.09 49.10
C ASP A 514 16.64 -2.81 47.84
N ASP A 515 17.95 -2.62 47.66
CA ASP A 515 18.84 -3.44 46.86
C ASP A 515 18.98 -4.82 47.49
N GLU A 516 18.78 -5.89 46.73
CA GLU A 516 19.41 -7.18 47.06
C GLU A 516 19.98 -7.84 45.79
N ASP A 517 21.31 -7.80 45.75
CA ASP A 517 22.18 -8.65 44.94
C ASP A 517 21.90 -10.13 45.21
N MET A 518 21.71 -10.92 44.15
CA MET A 518 21.81 -12.38 44.20
C MET A 518 22.72 -12.86 43.08
N ASP A 519 24.01 -12.95 43.44
CA ASP A 519 25.01 -13.74 42.75
C ASP A 519 24.76 -15.25 42.96
N GLY A 520 24.98 -16.01 41.90
CA GLY A 520 25.54 -17.37 41.97
C GLY A 520 24.57 -18.54 41.96
N ALA A 521 24.58 -19.28 40.85
CA ALA A 521 24.78 -20.73 40.88
C ALA A 521 25.03 -21.29 39.47
N ASP A 522 26.28 -21.71 39.26
CA ASP A 522 26.70 -22.69 38.27
C ASP A 522 25.89 -23.98 38.37
N THR A 523 25.34 -24.46 37.26
CA THR A 523 25.06 -25.89 37.09
C THR A 523 25.44 -26.36 35.69
N ASN A 524 26.46 -27.23 35.68
CA ASN A 524 26.93 -28.07 34.61
C ASN A 524 25.81 -28.72 33.78
N ALA A 525 25.93 -28.67 32.45
CA ALA A 525 25.18 -29.52 31.52
C ALA A 525 26.16 -30.40 30.71
N PRO A 526 25.92 -31.71 30.58
CA PRO A 526 26.84 -32.63 29.92
C PRO A 526 26.68 -32.62 28.39
N GLU A 527 27.82 -32.70 27.71
CA GLU A 527 27.95 -32.91 26.28
C GLU A 527 27.35 -34.26 25.85
N THR A 528 26.42 -34.23 24.92
CA THR A 528 26.00 -35.42 24.17
C THR A 528 26.51 -35.33 22.73
N SER A 529 27.49 -36.16 22.44
CA SER A 529 28.02 -36.48 21.11
C SER A 529 26.95 -37.14 20.22
N PHE A 530 26.79 -36.65 18.99
CA PHE A 530 26.10 -37.37 17.91
C PHE A 530 27.12 -37.91 16.88
N PRO A 531 26.95 -39.14 16.39
CA PRO A 531 27.83 -39.71 15.38
C PRO A 531 27.44 -39.22 13.97
N ARG A 532 28.47 -39.00 13.14
CA ARG A 532 28.33 -38.79 11.69
C ARG A 532 28.01 -40.12 10.99
N GLN A 533 27.07 -40.06 10.05
CA GLN A 533 27.07 -40.87 8.84
C GLN A 533 27.05 -39.93 7.64
#